data_AF-A0AAD6V925-F1
#
_entry.id   AF-A0AAD6V925-F1
#
_cell.length_a   1.000
_cell.length_b   1.000
_cell.length_c   1.000
_cell.angle_alpha   90.00
_cell.angle_beta   90.00
_cell.angle_gamma   90.00
#
_symmetry.space_group_name_H-M   'P 1'
#
loop_
_entity.id
_entity.type
_entity.pdbx_description
1 polymer ?
#
loop_
_entity_poly.entity_id
_entity_poly.type
_entity_poly.pdbx_seq_one_letter_code
_entity_poly.pdbx_strand_id
1 'polypeptide(L)'
;RHVALRGEDFRPMEFIWVRWYRRDARYRAGWKHKRLHRVEFVPHDEPGAFGFLDPADVVRGVHLIPQFRYGRTDAALPRSMARSFDDAEDDMDWRWYNVNWFVDRDMVMRYHDDAIGHIS
;
A
#
# COMPACT_ATOMS: atom_id res chain seq x y z
N ARG A 1 -32.99 -20.29 -7.85
CA ARG A 1 -32.74 -21.72 -7.50
C ARG A 1 -31.59 -21.72 -6.50
N HIS A 2 -31.88 -21.69 -5.19
CA HIS A 2 -30.85 -21.69 -4.14
C HIS A 2 -30.32 -23.11 -3.97
N VAL A 3 -29.04 -23.32 -4.28
CA VAL A 3 -28.33 -24.54 -3.90
C VAL A 3 -27.96 -24.37 -2.43
N ALA A 4 -28.75 -24.97 -1.54
CA ALA A 4 -28.37 -25.09 -0.14
C ALA A 4 -27.23 -26.10 -0.06
N LEU A 5 -26.00 -25.61 0.15
CA LEU A 5 -24.88 -26.44 0.58
C LEU A 5 -25.25 -26.98 1.97
N ARG A 6 -25.86 -28.18 2.01
CA ARG A 6 -26.19 -28.87 3.26
C ARG A 6 -24.90 -29.43 3.85
N GLY A 7 -24.53 -28.96 5.04
CA GLY A 7 -23.55 -29.63 5.90
C GLY A 7 -22.31 -28.83 6.29
N GLU A 8 -22.17 -27.56 5.92
CA GLU A 8 -21.06 -26.74 6.38
C GLU A 8 -21.50 -25.69 7.40
N ASP A 9 -20.88 -25.71 8.57
CA ASP A 9 -21.02 -24.67 9.59
C ASP A 9 -20.38 -23.39 9.06
N PHE A 10 -21.20 -22.41 8.69
CA PHE A 10 -20.72 -21.08 8.32
C PHE A 10 -20.13 -20.39 9.55
N ARG A 11 -18.85 -20.03 9.48
CA ARG A 11 -18.16 -19.24 10.52
C ARG A 11 -17.86 -17.84 9.97
N PRO A 12 -18.11 -16.77 10.75
CA PRO A 12 -17.59 -15.45 10.42
C PRO A 12 -16.06 -15.49 10.26
N MET A 13 -15.55 -14.79 9.24
CA MET A 13 -14.11 -14.65 8.99
C MET A 13 -13.80 -13.16 8.82
N GLU A 14 -12.81 -12.69 9.57
CA GLU A 14 -12.30 -11.33 9.46
C GLU A 14 -11.13 -11.29 8.47
N PHE A 15 -11.12 -10.29 7.60
CA PHE A 15 -10.04 -10.05 6.65
C PHE A 15 -9.92 -8.56 6.35
N ILE A 16 -8.73 -8.14 5.95
CA ILE A 16 -8.50 -6.78 5.43
C ILE A 16 -8.46 -6.86 3.91
N TRP A 17 -9.30 -6.08 3.24
CA TRP A 17 -9.18 -5.87 1.81
C TRP A 17 -8.13 -4.79 1.54
N VAL A 18 -7.11 -5.13 0.74
CA VAL A 18 -5.95 -4.26 0.51
C VAL A 18 -5.79 -3.91 -0.97
N ARG A 19 -5.21 -2.73 -1.22
CA ARG A 19 -4.68 -2.31 -2.51
C ARG A 19 -3.17 -2.11 -2.37
N TRP A 20 -2.40 -2.79 -3.21
CA TRP A 20 -0.95 -2.89 -3.03
C TRP A 20 -0.19 -1.71 -3.64
N TYR A 21 0.88 -1.33 -2.95
CA TYR A 21 1.92 -0.46 -3.48
C TYR A 21 3.08 -1.28 -4.03
N ARG A 22 3.77 -0.76 -5.04
CA ARG A 22 5.08 -1.24 -5.48
C ARG A 22 6.14 -0.16 -5.31
N ARG A 23 7.38 -0.59 -5.08
CA ARG A 23 8.54 0.31 -5.04
C ARG A 23 8.90 0.75 -6.46
N ASP A 24 9.14 2.04 -6.63
CA ASP A 24 9.70 2.57 -7.87
C ASP A 24 11.20 2.22 -7.96
N ALA A 25 11.50 1.13 -8.68
CA ALA A 25 12.86 0.64 -8.87
C ALA A 25 13.74 1.59 -9.71
N ARG A 26 13.13 2.50 -10.47
CA ARG A 26 13.86 3.49 -11.30
C ARG A 26 14.30 4.70 -10.48
N TYR A 27 13.77 4.85 -9.27
CA TYR A 27 14.06 5.97 -8.39
C TYR A 27 15.26 5.69 -7.48
N ARG A 28 16.30 6.52 -7.60
CA ARG A 28 17.46 6.49 -6.70
C ARG A 28 17.05 6.97 -5.30
N ALA A 29 16.85 6.03 -4.39
CA ALA A 29 16.50 6.22 -2.98
C ALA A 29 17.54 5.58 -2.04
N GLY A 30 17.31 5.72 -0.74
CA GLY A 30 18.14 5.15 0.33
C GLY A 30 19.12 6.17 0.90
N TRP A 31 19.81 5.76 1.97
CA TRP A 31 20.69 6.64 2.75
C TRP A 31 21.82 7.23 1.92
N LYS A 32 22.45 6.43 1.05
CA LYS A 32 23.50 6.89 0.11
C LYS A 32 23.02 8.03 -0.79
N HIS A 33 21.74 8.03 -1.18
CA HIS A 33 21.14 9.06 -2.02
C HIS A 33 20.45 10.17 -1.23
N LYS A 34 20.37 10.05 0.10
CA LYS A 34 19.66 10.98 1.01
C LYS A 34 18.21 11.23 0.57
N ARG A 35 17.53 10.17 0.12
CA ARG A 35 16.18 10.24 -0.46
C ARG A 35 15.31 9.11 0.04
N LEU A 36 14.10 9.45 0.50
CA LEU A 36 13.08 8.49 0.92
C LEU A 36 12.72 7.51 -0.21
N HIS A 37 12.34 6.29 0.16
CA HIS A 37 11.83 5.33 -0.83
C HIS A 37 10.53 5.83 -1.44
N ARG A 38 10.43 5.72 -2.77
CA ARG A 38 9.26 6.10 -3.53
C ARG A 38 8.44 4.87 -3.88
N VAL A 39 7.13 4.96 -3.69
CA VAL A 39 6.17 3.92 -4.04
C VAL A 39 5.03 4.51 -4.87
N GLU A 40 4.37 3.66 -5.63
CA GLU A 40 3.15 3.95 -6.39
C GLU A 40 2.18 2.78 -6.23
N PHE A 41 0.89 3.02 -6.46
CA PHE A 41 -0.07 1.93 -6.51
C PHE A 41 0.25 1.00 -7.68
N VAL A 42 0.07 -0.30 -7.46
CA VAL A 42 -0.01 -1.26 -8.55
C VAL A 42 -1.27 -0.96 -9.36
N PRO A 43 -1.18 -0.83 -10.70
CA PRO A 43 -2.34 -0.61 -11.56
C PRO A 43 -3.42 -1.69 -11.38
N HIS A 44 -4.69 -1.28 -11.33
CA HIS A 44 -5.83 -2.16 -11.04
C HIS A 44 -5.99 -3.37 -11.97
N ASP A 45 -5.47 -3.28 -13.19
CA ASP A 45 -5.49 -4.29 -14.23
C ASP A 45 -4.28 -5.25 -14.15
N GLU A 46 -3.29 -4.95 -13.31
CA GLU A 46 -2.18 -5.86 -13.03
C GLU A 46 -2.60 -6.95 -12.01
N PRO A 47 -2.21 -8.22 -12.24
CA PRO A 47 -2.41 -9.27 -11.25
C PRO A 47 -1.78 -8.90 -9.90
N GLY A 48 -2.55 -9.03 -8.82
CA GLY A 48 -2.08 -8.70 -7.47
C GLY A 48 -2.15 -7.23 -7.10
N ALA A 49 -2.89 -6.39 -7.84
CA ALA A 49 -3.17 -5.02 -7.43
C ALA A 49 -4.00 -4.93 -6.14
N PHE A 50 -4.87 -5.93 -5.92
CA PHE A 50 -5.71 -6.07 -4.73
C PHE A 50 -5.50 -7.44 -4.09
N GLY A 51 -5.82 -7.55 -2.81
CA GLY A 51 -5.77 -8.81 -2.10
C GLY A 51 -6.56 -8.79 -0.80
N PHE A 52 -6.51 -9.92 -0.10
CA PHE A 52 -7.01 -10.07 1.26
C PHE A 52 -5.85 -10.43 2.17
N LEU A 53 -5.84 -9.87 3.37
CA LEU A 53 -4.81 -10.11 4.38
C LEU A 53 -5.47 -10.52 5.70
N ASP A 54 -4.85 -11.45 6.42
CA ASP A 54 -5.21 -11.73 7.81
C ASP A 54 -4.84 -10.49 8.65
N PRO A 55 -5.75 -9.94 9.48
CA PRO A 55 -5.42 -8.86 10.40
C PRO A 55 -4.16 -9.13 11.25
N ALA A 56 -3.88 -10.40 11.57
CA ALA A 56 -2.69 -10.81 12.32
C ALA A 56 -1.37 -10.60 11.56
N ASP A 57 -1.39 -10.50 10.23
CA ASP A 57 -0.21 -10.24 9.40
C ASP A 57 0.18 -8.75 9.36
N VAL A 58 -0.67 -7.86 9.88
CA VAL A 58 -0.39 -6.42 9.92
C VAL A 58 0.62 -6.11 11.02
N VAL A 59 1.86 -5.84 10.62
CA VAL A 59 2.93 -5.50 11.57
C VAL A 59 2.76 -4.09 12.15
N ARG A 60 2.56 -3.08 11.30
CA ARG A 60 2.41 -1.67 11.70
C ARG A 60 1.94 -0.77 10.56
N GLY A 61 1.39 0.38 10.94
CA GLY A 61 1.16 1.50 10.01
C GLY A 61 2.46 2.20 9.58
N VAL A 62 2.38 2.91 8.45
CA VAL A 62 3.46 3.75 7.92
C VAL A 62 2.90 5.09 7.46
N HIS A 63 3.69 6.15 7.57
CA HIS A 63 3.32 7.45 7.03
C HIS A 63 3.83 7.58 5.59
N LEU A 64 2.90 7.74 4.66
CA LEU A 64 3.18 8.01 3.25
C LEU A 64 3.03 9.51 2.98
N ILE A 65 4.08 10.12 2.43
CA ILE A 65 4.07 11.54 2.05
C ILE A 65 3.82 11.64 0.55
N PRO A 66 2.69 12.23 0.11
CA PRO A 66 2.44 12.51 -1.30
C PRO A 66 3.55 13.32 -1.97
N GLN A 67 3.93 12.95 -3.19
CA GLN A 67 4.80 13.80 -3.99
C GLN A 67 3.99 14.82 -4.80
N PHE A 68 3.55 15.89 -4.13
CA PHE A 68 2.69 16.94 -4.68
C PHE A 68 3.14 17.48 -6.04
N ARG A 69 4.45 17.60 -6.27
CA ARG A 69 5.05 18.10 -7.52
C ARG A 69 4.59 17.36 -8.77
N TYR A 70 4.23 16.07 -8.66
CA TYR A 70 3.88 15.24 -9.81
C TYR A 70 2.37 15.12 -10.02
N GLY A 71 1.57 15.81 -9.20
CA GLY A 71 0.12 15.81 -9.29
C GLY A 71 -0.52 14.48 -8.92
N ARG A 72 -1.83 14.43 -9.16
CA ARG A 72 -2.67 13.26 -8.98
C ARG A 72 -2.92 12.55 -10.31
N THR A 73 -3.31 11.28 -10.27
CA THR A 73 -3.65 10.45 -11.42
C THR A 73 -4.70 9.41 -11.06
N ASP A 74 -5.57 9.08 -12.01
CA ASP A 74 -6.54 7.98 -11.99
C ASP A 74 -6.01 6.73 -12.73
N ALA A 75 -4.81 6.80 -13.32
CA ALA A 75 -4.27 5.73 -14.16
C ALA A 75 -4.12 4.39 -13.42
N ALA A 76 -3.81 4.44 -12.11
CA ALA A 76 -3.68 3.23 -11.31
C ALA A 76 -5.03 2.63 -10.90
N LEU A 77 -6.10 3.42 -10.85
CA LEU A 77 -7.45 2.97 -10.57
C LEU A 77 -8.44 4.05 -11.03
N PRO A 78 -9.17 3.83 -12.14
CA PRO A 78 -10.24 4.70 -12.57
C PRO A 78 -11.35 4.80 -11.51
N ARG A 79 -12.36 5.64 -11.77
CA ARG A 79 -13.55 5.72 -10.92
C ARG A 79 -14.10 4.32 -10.59
N SER A 80 -14.21 4.02 -9.30
CA SER A 80 -14.50 2.67 -8.81
C SER A 80 -15.22 2.72 -7.47
N MET A 81 -16.03 1.69 -7.18
CA MET A 81 -16.67 1.51 -5.88
C MET A 81 -15.66 1.26 -4.74
N ALA A 82 -14.39 1.01 -5.08
CA ALA A 82 -13.30 0.92 -4.14
C ALA A 82 -12.93 2.29 -3.51
N ARG A 83 -13.47 3.40 -4.04
CA ARG A 83 -13.26 4.77 -3.55
C ARG A 83 -14.49 5.27 -2.79
N SER A 84 -14.30 6.25 -1.92
CA SER A 84 -15.44 6.94 -1.27
C SER A 84 -16.30 7.61 -2.33
N PHE A 85 -17.62 7.43 -2.26
CA PHE A 85 -18.56 8.01 -3.23
C PHE A 85 -18.88 9.48 -2.96
N ASP A 86 -18.54 10.00 -1.77
CA ASP A 86 -19.00 11.30 -1.30
C ASP A 86 -18.24 12.48 -1.94
N ASP A 87 -17.04 12.26 -2.48
CA ASP A 87 -16.21 13.33 -3.05
C ASP A 87 -15.73 12.97 -4.46
N ALA A 88 -16.43 13.45 -5.49
CA ALA A 88 -16.05 13.25 -6.90
C ALA A 88 -14.67 13.86 -7.27
N GLU A 89 -14.12 14.76 -6.44
CA GLU A 89 -12.75 15.29 -6.57
C GLU A 89 -11.67 14.32 -6.05
N ASP A 90 -12.05 13.21 -5.43
CA ASP A 90 -11.15 12.23 -4.79
C ASP A 90 -11.00 10.92 -5.57
N ASP A 91 -11.43 10.91 -6.84
CA ASP A 91 -11.26 9.79 -7.78
C ASP A 91 -9.80 9.60 -8.27
N MET A 92 -8.85 10.36 -7.71
CA MET A 92 -7.45 10.33 -8.12
C MET A 92 -6.50 10.08 -6.95
N ASP A 93 -5.47 9.27 -7.19
CA ASP A 93 -4.38 9.05 -6.24
C ASP A 93 -3.23 10.01 -6.52
N TRP A 94 -2.35 10.26 -5.55
CA TRP A 94 -1.08 10.89 -5.88
C TRP A 94 -0.24 9.93 -6.72
N ARG A 95 0.44 10.46 -7.74
CA ARG A 95 1.23 9.63 -8.66
C ARG A 95 2.31 8.82 -7.93
N TRP A 96 2.90 9.41 -6.90
CA TRP A 96 3.89 8.76 -6.05
C TRP A 96 3.76 9.20 -4.61
N TYR A 97 4.18 8.31 -3.71
CA TYR A 97 4.31 8.56 -2.28
C TYR A 97 5.74 8.26 -1.84
N ASN A 98 6.24 9.02 -0.88
CA ASN A 98 7.47 8.71 -0.17
C ASN A 98 7.15 7.98 1.13
N VAL A 99 7.86 6.90 1.40
CA VAL A 99 7.82 6.21 2.68
C VAL A 99 8.61 7.03 3.70
N ASN A 100 7.91 7.62 4.67
CA ASN A 100 8.58 8.38 5.72
C ASN A 100 9.18 7.42 6.75
N TRP A 101 10.49 7.24 6.67
CA TRP A 101 11.22 6.44 7.65
C TRP A 101 11.51 7.20 8.96
N PHE A 102 11.24 8.51 9.06
CA PHE A 102 11.53 9.33 10.24
C PHE A 102 10.37 9.42 11.24
N VAL A 103 9.27 8.69 10.98
CA VAL A 103 8.07 8.71 11.84
C VAL A 103 8.40 8.29 13.27
N ASP A 104 9.30 7.32 13.40
CA ASP A 104 9.78 6.80 14.68
C ASP A 104 11.11 6.06 14.50
N ARG A 105 11.73 5.68 15.62
CA ARG A 105 13.04 5.00 15.65
C ARG A 105 13.03 3.67 14.90
N ASP A 106 11.98 2.88 15.05
CA ASP A 106 11.93 1.53 14.48
C ASP A 106 11.80 1.60 12.95
N MET A 107 11.04 2.58 12.45
CA MET A 107 10.97 2.87 11.02
C MET A 107 12.32 3.31 10.47
N VAL A 108 13.10 4.13 11.18
CA VAL A 108 14.48 4.47 10.77
C VAL A 108 15.33 3.21 10.69
N MET A 109 15.30 2.39 11.74
CA MET A 109 16.11 1.17 11.81
C MET A 109 15.77 0.18 10.70
N ARG A 110 14.48 -0.02 10.37
CA ARG A 110 14.05 -0.91 9.28
C ARG A 110 14.65 -0.58 7.91
N TYR A 111 15.00 0.69 7.68
CA TYR A 111 15.56 1.13 6.40
C TYR A 111 17.04 1.49 6.49
N HIS A 112 17.68 1.35 7.65
CA HIS A 112 19.09 1.66 7.86
C HIS A 112 19.96 0.43 7.66
N ASP A 113 21.01 0.57 6.85
CA ASP A 113 21.86 -0.55 6.44
C ASP A 113 22.58 -1.21 7.65
N ASP A 114 22.89 -0.43 8.71
CA ASP A 114 23.56 -0.90 9.93
C ASP A 114 22.64 -1.16 11.13
N ALA A 115 21.32 -1.29 10.92
CA ALA A 115 20.41 -1.58 12.02
C ALA A 115 20.48 -3.05 12.47
N ILE A 116 20.37 -3.26 13.78
CA ILE A 116 20.37 -4.58 14.41
C ILE A 116 19.24 -5.44 13.81
N GLY A 117 19.60 -6.56 13.17
CA GLY A 117 18.66 -7.50 12.54
C GLY A 117 18.71 -7.55 11.01
N HIS A 118 19.46 -6.66 10.35
CA HIS A 118 19.79 -6.80 8.93
C HIS A 118 21.01 -7.72 8.77
N ILE A 119 20.88 -8.77 7.95
CA ILE A 119 22.03 -9.60 7.53
C ILE A 119 22.78 -8.79 6.47
N SER A 120 24.04 -8.48 6.77
CA SER A 120 24.98 -7.79 5.85
C SER A 120 25.28 -8.60 4.60
#